data_AF-A0A7C8MYW8-F1
#
_entry.id   AF-A0A7C8MYW8-F1
#
_cell.length_a   1.000
_cell.length_b   1.000
_cell.length_c   1.000
_cell.angle_alpha   90.00
_cell.angle_beta   90.00
_cell.angle_gamma   90.00
#
_symmetry.space_group_name_H-M   'P 1'
#
loop_
_entity.id
_entity.type
_entity.pdbx_description
1 polymer ?
#
loop_
_entity_poly.entity_id
_entity_poly.type
_entity_poly.pdbx_seq_one_letter_code
_entity_poly.pdbx_strand_id
1 'polypeptide(L)'
;MADVGFATHLNFAQICRCLLYLVYFIYLGSSSTVVTFPSVDEVVKTDAFPTAIWQLEPHREGMLPVAAGRGGPLNIHWEVHGDGPIKLILIQGLGVLKSSWQRQTVHFGHVNGDQYSVLLLDNRGMGRSDRPMMRYSTSAMAADILEVLDHLSWTDERQLHVCGISNSTVAYTARNLFPIEWLTEPDDVILPDETVPRCRMPIGGWPYRRFESNYARFIAQEITKKRDHEGFTRSGFLLQVIACGWHYKSAAQLRGLGDKIGRQRILVIHGTEDKIISVPHGRKLIEYLQPGKSLVVDGMGRKFLALESPGQKAKVTLTLPARIPSLELPHSLKEKLLIRVLQMPR
;
A
#
# COMPACT_ATOMS: atom_id res chain seq x y z
N MET A 1 8.61 -48.03 33.77
CA MET A 1 9.31 -48.26 32.50
C MET A 1 8.64 -47.36 31.47
N ALA A 2 9.22 -46.19 31.19
CA ALA A 2 10.17 -45.96 30.09
C ALA A 2 9.40 -45.92 28.74
N ASP A 3 9.16 -44.74 28.19
CA ASP A 3 10.01 -43.96 27.24
C ASP A 3 9.84 -44.43 25.78
N VAL A 4 9.40 -43.54 24.87
CA VAL A 4 10.22 -42.89 23.80
C VAL A 4 10.67 -43.91 22.74
N GLY A 5 10.47 -43.79 21.43
CA GLY A 5 10.15 -42.68 20.52
C GLY A 5 10.65 -43.08 19.12
N PHE A 6 10.29 -42.27 18.09
CA PHE A 6 11.01 -41.98 16.83
C PHE A 6 11.56 -43.16 15.97
N ALA A 7 11.53 -43.19 14.64
CA ALA A 7 11.23 -42.29 13.53
C ALA A 7 11.22 -43.16 12.25
N THR A 8 10.71 -42.67 11.12
CA THR A 8 11.57 -42.31 9.97
C THR A 8 10.75 -41.93 8.72
N HIS A 9 11.02 -40.70 8.28
CA HIS A 9 11.11 -40.19 6.90
C HIS A 9 9.90 -40.21 5.95
N LEU A 10 9.36 -38.99 5.80
CA LEU A 10 8.72 -38.47 4.60
C LEU A 10 9.64 -38.52 3.36
N ASN A 11 9.05 -38.73 2.18
CA ASN A 11 9.56 -38.13 0.95
C ASN A 11 8.85 -36.78 0.69
N PHE A 12 9.57 -35.70 0.96
CA PHE A 12 9.17 -34.30 0.77
C PHE A 12 8.74 -33.97 -0.69
N ALA A 13 9.10 -34.81 -1.67
CA ALA A 13 8.73 -34.65 -3.08
C ALA A 13 7.30 -35.10 -3.44
N GLN A 14 6.58 -35.78 -2.54
CA GLN A 14 5.17 -36.18 -2.76
C GLN A 14 4.17 -35.17 -2.20
N ILE A 15 4.54 -34.39 -1.17
CA ILE A 15 3.70 -33.28 -0.67
C ILE A 15 3.62 -32.14 -1.70
N CYS A 16 4.67 -31.94 -2.50
CA CYS A 16 4.69 -30.92 -3.56
C CYS A 16 3.87 -31.26 -4.82
N ARG A 17 3.23 -32.43 -4.91
CA ARG A 17 2.38 -32.82 -6.07
C ARG A 17 0.86 -32.73 -5.84
N CYS A 18 0.40 -32.38 -4.64
CA CYS A 18 -1.03 -32.32 -4.30
C CYS A 18 -1.62 -30.90 -4.20
N LEU A 19 -0.97 -29.86 -4.73
CA LEU A 19 -1.49 -28.48 -4.75
C LEU A 19 -1.53 -27.85 -6.15
N LEU A 20 -1.63 -28.68 -7.18
CA LEU A 20 -1.98 -28.31 -8.55
C LEU A 20 -3.11 -29.26 -8.98
N TYR A 21 -4.23 -28.70 -9.46
CA TYR A 21 -5.49 -29.36 -9.87
C TYR A 21 -6.55 -29.57 -8.77
N LEU A 22 -7.35 -28.52 -8.51
CA LEU A 22 -8.82 -28.65 -8.41
C LEU A 22 -9.48 -27.26 -8.34
N VAL A 23 -9.81 -26.68 -9.50
CA VAL A 23 -11.12 -26.03 -9.75
C VAL A 23 -11.33 -26.05 -11.27
N TYR A 24 -12.03 -27.08 -11.76
CA TYR A 24 -12.67 -27.08 -13.07
C TYR A 24 -14.15 -27.45 -12.82
N PHE A 25 -15.04 -26.55 -13.25
CA PHE A 25 -16.52 -26.61 -13.27
C PHE A 25 -17.29 -26.69 -11.94
N ILE A 26 -17.99 -25.60 -11.60
CA ILE A 26 -19.45 -25.40 -11.82
C ILE A 26 -19.72 -23.88 -11.70
N TYR A 27 -20.11 -23.24 -12.80
CA TYR A 27 -21.13 -22.18 -12.82
C TYR A 27 -21.69 -22.13 -14.25
N LEU A 28 -22.95 -22.57 -14.38
CA LEU A 28 -23.78 -22.36 -15.57
C LEU A 28 -24.32 -20.93 -15.55
N GLY A 29 -24.22 -20.25 -16.68
CA GLY A 29 -25.08 -19.10 -17.01
C GLY A 29 -24.58 -17.71 -16.61
N SER A 30 -23.56 -17.19 -17.31
CA SER A 30 -23.65 -15.82 -17.84
C SER A 30 -22.74 -15.72 -19.07
N SER A 31 -23.19 -15.00 -20.09
CA SER A 31 -22.39 -14.67 -21.27
C SER A 31 -21.15 -13.88 -20.84
N SER A 32 -20.01 -14.55 -20.62
CA SER A 32 -18.74 -13.87 -20.41
C SER A 32 -18.27 -13.31 -21.74
N THR A 33 -18.45 -12.01 -21.93
CA THR A 33 -17.64 -11.27 -22.91
C THR A 33 -16.18 -11.56 -22.60
N VAL A 34 -15.45 -12.12 -23.55
CA VAL A 34 -14.00 -12.32 -23.42
C VAL A 34 -13.36 -10.94 -23.47
N VAL A 35 -13.20 -10.32 -22.31
CA VAL A 35 -12.50 -9.04 -22.17
C VAL A 35 -11.02 -9.26 -22.47
N THR A 36 -10.60 -8.76 -23.63
CA THR A 36 -9.20 -8.74 -24.05
C THR A 36 -8.58 -7.44 -23.59
N PHE A 37 -7.49 -7.53 -22.84
CA PHE A 37 -6.70 -6.37 -22.41
C PHE A 37 -5.46 -6.23 -23.31
N PRO A 38 -4.92 -5.01 -23.48
CA PRO A 38 -3.67 -4.81 -24.20
C PRO A 38 -2.55 -5.63 -23.56
N SER A 39 -1.69 -6.19 -24.41
CA SER A 39 -0.44 -6.84 -24.01
C SER A 39 0.54 -5.83 -23.40
N VAL A 40 1.52 -6.36 -22.67
CA VAL A 40 2.63 -5.56 -22.13
C VAL A 40 3.36 -4.79 -23.22
N ASP A 41 3.57 -5.41 -24.39
CA ASP A 41 4.28 -4.79 -25.51
C ASP A 41 3.47 -3.67 -26.15
N GLU A 42 2.15 -3.82 -26.24
CA GLU A 42 1.26 -2.75 -26.71
C GLU A 42 1.30 -1.55 -25.74
N VAL A 43 1.18 -1.79 -24.43
CA VAL A 43 1.22 -0.71 -23.42
C VAL A 43 2.55 0.04 -23.45
N VAL A 44 3.68 -0.66 -23.57
CA VAL A 44 5.03 -0.05 -23.60
C VAL A 44 5.25 0.83 -24.81
N LYS A 45 4.65 0.48 -25.96
CA LYS A 45 4.80 1.23 -27.21
C LYS A 45 3.96 2.50 -27.27
N THR A 46 3.08 2.71 -26.29
CA THR A 46 2.25 3.93 -26.25
C THR A 46 3.07 5.17 -25.90
N ASP A 47 2.72 6.31 -26.49
CA ASP A 47 3.30 7.62 -26.14
C ASP A 47 3.01 8.04 -24.69
N ALA A 48 2.03 7.39 -24.05
CA ALA A 48 1.69 7.61 -22.65
C ALA A 48 2.61 6.89 -21.67
N PHE A 49 3.25 5.80 -22.10
CA PHE A 49 4.09 4.97 -21.24
C PHE A 49 5.20 5.75 -20.52
N PRO A 50 5.98 6.66 -21.17
CA PRO A 50 6.99 7.46 -20.50
C PRO A 50 6.45 8.40 -19.40
N THR A 51 5.13 8.62 -19.39
CA THR A 51 4.42 9.53 -18.48
C THR A 51 3.65 8.78 -17.37
N ALA A 52 3.83 7.46 -17.26
CA ALA A 52 3.10 6.62 -16.30
C ALA A 52 3.37 6.99 -14.82
N ILE A 53 4.61 7.40 -14.54
CA ILE A 53 5.07 7.88 -13.23
C ILE A 53 5.24 9.40 -13.31
N TRP A 54 4.66 10.10 -12.34
CA TRP A 54 4.70 11.55 -12.29
C TRP A 54 5.99 12.07 -11.64
N GLN A 55 6.56 13.11 -12.24
CA GLN A 55 7.79 13.77 -11.79
C GLN A 55 7.46 14.80 -10.69
N LEU A 56 7.12 14.29 -9.51
CA LEU A 56 6.74 15.11 -8.35
C LEU A 56 7.98 15.49 -7.54
N GLU A 57 8.24 16.80 -7.40
CA GLU A 57 9.39 17.28 -6.64
C GLU A 57 9.01 17.48 -5.15
N PRO A 58 9.65 16.75 -4.22
CA PRO A 58 9.37 16.90 -2.79
C PRO A 58 9.79 18.28 -2.29
N HIS A 59 9.19 18.74 -1.19
CA HIS A 59 9.66 19.93 -0.47
C HIS A 59 10.91 19.61 0.35
N ARG A 60 10.98 18.39 0.88
CA ARG A 60 12.14 17.85 1.62
C ARG A 60 12.30 16.39 1.27
N GLU A 61 13.53 15.93 1.09
CA GLU A 61 13.86 14.51 0.94
C GLU A 61 15.17 14.21 1.65
N GLY A 62 15.45 12.94 1.86
CA GLY A 62 16.73 12.53 2.42
C GLY A 62 16.91 11.02 2.53
N MET A 63 18.16 10.64 2.81
CA MET A 63 18.54 9.29 3.24
C MET A 63 18.82 9.35 4.74
N LEU A 64 18.02 8.65 5.54
CA LEU A 64 18.20 8.61 6.99
C LEU A 64 18.75 7.23 7.41
N PRO A 65 19.93 7.15 8.04
CA PRO A 65 20.37 5.91 8.67
C PRO A 65 19.47 5.60 9.88
N VAL A 66 18.83 4.44 9.85
CA VAL A 66 17.93 3.95 10.91
C VAL A 66 18.36 2.57 11.39
N ALA A 67 17.64 2.03 12.37
CA ALA A 67 17.78 0.65 12.85
C ALA A 67 19.13 0.36 13.52
N ALA A 68 19.76 1.37 14.12
CA ALA A 68 20.88 1.17 15.03
C ALA A 68 20.48 0.16 16.13
N GLY A 69 21.28 -0.89 16.32
CA GLY A 69 20.96 -1.99 17.27
C GLY A 69 19.87 -2.96 16.81
N ARG A 70 19.24 -2.76 15.64
CA ARG A 70 18.23 -3.66 15.03
C ARG A 70 18.72 -4.28 13.71
N GLY A 71 20.05 -4.38 13.54
CA GLY A 71 20.72 -4.85 12.33
C GLY A 71 21.05 -3.77 11.29
N GLY A 72 20.93 -2.50 11.66
CA GLY A 72 21.46 -1.34 10.91
C GLY A 72 22.84 -0.87 11.39
N PRO A 73 23.30 0.32 10.96
CA PRO A 73 22.52 1.32 10.23
C PRO A 73 22.18 0.87 8.81
N LEU A 74 20.95 1.18 8.38
CA LEU A 74 20.53 1.09 6.98
C LEU A 74 19.81 2.38 6.61
N ASN A 75 20.02 2.88 5.41
CA ASN A 75 19.44 4.13 4.96
C ASN A 75 18.01 3.92 4.44
N ILE A 76 17.08 4.70 4.98
CA ILE A 76 15.72 4.81 4.45
C ILE A 76 15.59 6.12 3.68
N HIS A 77 15.17 5.99 2.43
CA HIS A 77 14.79 7.12 1.61
C HIS A 77 13.40 7.61 1.98
N TRP A 78 13.27 8.90 2.28
CA TRP A 78 12.01 9.54 2.62
C TRP A 78 11.81 10.83 1.82
N GLU A 79 10.54 11.18 1.60
CA GLU A 79 10.10 12.39 0.91
C GLU A 79 8.94 13.03 1.69
N VAL A 80 8.94 14.36 1.79
CA VAL A 80 7.82 15.16 2.27
C VAL A 80 7.35 16.08 1.15
N HIS A 81 6.07 15.98 0.80
CA HIS A 81 5.40 16.85 -0.18
C HIS A 81 4.38 17.73 0.55
N GLY A 82 4.45 19.04 0.31
CA GLY A 82 3.65 20.05 1.01
C GLY A 82 4.28 20.46 2.34
N ASP A 83 3.91 21.63 2.83
CA ASP A 83 4.42 22.28 4.03
C ASP A 83 3.31 22.63 5.04
N GLY A 84 2.07 22.27 4.74
CA GLY A 84 0.92 22.54 5.57
C GLY A 84 0.88 21.80 6.91
N PRO A 85 0.04 22.24 7.86
CA PRO A 85 0.05 21.75 9.24
C PRO A 85 -0.45 20.29 9.40
N ILE A 86 -1.29 19.79 8.49
CA ILE A 86 -1.88 18.45 8.62
C ILE A 86 -0.90 17.39 8.10
N LYS A 87 -0.45 16.49 8.99
CA LYS A 87 0.60 15.51 8.67
C LYS A 87 0.00 14.18 8.25
N LEU A 88 0.20 13.79 6.99
CA LEU A 88 -0.28 12.54 6.40
C LEU A 88 0.89 11.61 6.09
N ILE A 89 0.83 10.37 6.54
CA ILE A 89 1.82 9.33 6.24
C ILE A 89 1.16 8.29 5.35
N LEU A 90 1.76 8.04 4.18
CA LEU A 90 1.27 7.07 3.21
C LEU A 90 2.20 5.84 3.18
N ILE A 91 1.80 4.78 3.88
CA ILE A 91 2.58 3.54 3.99
C ILE A 91 2.24 2.62 2.83
N GLN A 92 3.21 2.39 1.96
CA GLN A 92 3.09 1.46 0.85
C GLN A 92 3.02 -0.01 1.29
N GLY A 93 2.33 -0.82 0.49
CA GLY A 93 2.22 -2.26 0.66
C GLY A 93 3.43 -3.06 0.15
N LEU A 94 3.30 -4.39 0.20
CA LEU A 94 4.34 -5.33 -0.20
C LEU A 94 4.79 -5.15 -1.67
N GLY A 95 6.09 -4.99 -1.88
CA GLY A 95 6.67 -4.92 -3.23
C GLY A 95 6.31 -3.66 -4.02
N VAL A 96 5.85 -2.62 -3.36
CA VAL A 96 5.43 -1.37 -3.99
C VAL A 96 6.50 -0.29 -3.83
N LEU A 97 6.53 0.71 -4.71
CA LEU A 97 7.35 1.92 -4.56
C LEU A 97 6.45 3.08 -4.11
N LYS A 98 7.04 4.09 -3.46
CA LYS A 98 6.29 5.28 -3.01
C LYS A 98 5.52 5.99 -4.13
N SER A 99 5.99 5.91 -5.38
CA SER A 99 5.32 6.43 -6.57
C SER A 99 3.91 5.87 -6.81
N SER A 100 3.57 4.73 -6.21
CA SER A 100 2.20 4.19 -6.26
C SER A 100 1.16 5.07 -5.55
N TRP A 101 1.60 6.00 -4.72
CA TRP A 101 0.78 7.02 -4.07
C TRP A 101 0.66 8.33 -4.85
N GLN A 102 1.22 8.42 -6.08
CA GLN A 102 1.32 9.69 -6.82
C GLN A 102 0.01 10.47 -6.94
N ARG A 103 -1.16 9.79 -7.03
CA ARG A 103 -2.47 10.44 -7.04
C ARG A 103 -2.71 11.21 -5.74
N GLN A 104 -2.51 10.54 -4.60
CA GLN A 104 -2.65 11.12 -3.27
C GLN A 104 -1.57 12.16 -3.00
N THR A 105 -0.34 11.94 -3.47
CA THR A 105 0.74 12.91 -3.36
C THR A 105 0.41 14.20 -4.08
N VAL A 106 -0.07 14.14 -5.34
CA VAL A 106 -0.49 15.35 -6.09
C VAL A 106 -1.60 16.08 -5.35
N HIS A 107 -2.68 15.39 -4.98
CA HIS A 107 -3.82 16.04 -4.36
C HIS A 107 -3.47 16.69 -3.01
N PHE A 108 -2.87 15.95 -2.09
CA PHE A 108 -2.60 16.46 -0.75
C PHE A 108 -1.32 17.29 -0.70
N GLY A 109 -0.22 16.81 -1.28
CA GLY A 109 1.11 17.42 -1.13
C GLY A 109 1.48 18.49 -2.16
N HIS A 110 0.71 18.64 -3.25
CA HIS A 110 0.98 19.64 -4.28
C HIS A 110 -0.19 20.61 -4.47
N VAL A 111 -1.40 20.09 -4.77
CA VAL A 111 -2.58 20.93 -4.98
C VAL A 111 -3.06 21.56 -3.68
N ASN A 112 -3.03 20.83 -2.57
CA ASN A 112 -3.40 21.30 -1.23
C ASN A 112 -2.19 21.33 -0.27
N GLY A 113 -0.98 21.57 -0.82
CA GLY A 113 0.27 21.47 -0.07
C GLY A 113 0.42 22.48 1.06
N ASP A 114 -0.34 23.57 1.03
CA ASP A 114 -0.46 24.59 2.09
C ASP A 114 -1.26 24.09 3.31
N GLN A 115 -2.11 23.08 3.12
CA GLN A 115 -2.90 22.45 4.18
C GLN A 115 -2.26 21.16 4.70
N TYR A 116 -1.62 20.39 3.82
CA TYR A 116 -1.09 19.07 4.14
C TYR A 116 0.42 18.96 3.91
N SER A 117 1.10 18.21 4.79
CA SER A 117 2.41 17.61 4.51
C SER A 117 2.26 16.10 4.40
N VAL A 118 2.68 15.53 3.28
CA VAL A 118 2.60 14.10 2.97
C VAL A 118 3.97 13.45 3.07
N LEU A 119 4.16 12.57 4.04
CA LEU A 119 5.36 11.74 4.18
C LEU A 119 5.20 10.43 3.41
N LEU A 120 6.19 10.17 2.57
CA LEU A 120 6.38 8.95 1.78
C LEU A 120 7.75 8.36 2.08
N LEU A 121 7.86 7.05 2.00
CA LEU A 121 9.11 6.33 2.15
C LEU A 121 9.09 5.05 1.33
N ASP A 122 10.24 4.69 0.78
CA ASP A 122 10.42 3.35 0.28
C ASP A 122 10.78 2.46 1.47
N ASN A 123 10.03 1.37 1.70
CA ASN A 123 10.36 0.44 2.78
C ASN A 123 11.76 -0.17 2.53
N ARG A 124 12.47 -0.58 3.59
CA ARG A 124 13.69 -1.39 3.45
C ARG A 124 13.51 -2.52 2.42
N GLY A 125 14.52 -2.74 1.58
CA GLY A 125 14.47 -3.70 0.48
C GLY A 125 13.84 -3.17 -0.81
N MET A 126 13.50 -1.88 -0.89
CA MET A 126 12.71 -1.34 -1.98
C MET A 126 13.09 0.10 -2.34
N GLY A 127 12.83 0.49 -3.59
CA GLY A 127 13.02 1.84 -4.10
C GLY A 127 14.42 2.38 -3.81
N ARG A 128 14.52 3.61 -3.31
CA ARG A 128 15.82 4.25 -3.00
C ARG A 128 16.39 3.86 -1.63
N SER A 129 15.66 3.08 -0.83
CA SER A 129 16.12 2.61 0.48
C SER A 129 17.09 1.42 0.36
N ASP A 130 17.90 1.25 1.39
CA ASP A 130 18.85 0.13 1.49
C ASP A 130 18.14 -1.23 1.49
N ARG A 131 18.84 -2.22 0.95
CA ARG A 131 18.30 -3.58 0.71
C ARG A 131 19.17 -4.64 1.37
N PRO A 132 19.41 -4.55 2.70
CA PRO A 132 20.32 -5.45 3.38
C PRO A 132 19.78 -6.88 3.34
N MET A 133 20.68 -7.84 3.13
CA MET A 133 20.38 -9.28 3.22
C MET A 133 20.29 -9.69 4.69
N MET A 134 19.15 -9.41 5.30
CA MET A 134 18.87 -9.70 6.71
C MET A 134 17.39 -10.08 6.89
N ARG A 135 17.04 -10.58 8.08
CA ARG A 135 15.65 -10.84 8.41
C ARG A 135 14.86 -9.54 8.49
N TYR A 136 13.80 -9.43 7.69
CA TYR A 136 12.84 -8.33 7.80
C TYR A 136 11.68 -8.72 8.72
N SER A 137 11.14 -7.74 9.43
CA SER A 137 9.87 -7.87 10.14
C SER A 137 9.06 -6.60 9.96
N THR A 138 7.73 -6.73 9.97
CA THR A 138 6.82 -5.59 9.92
C THR A 138 7.00 -4.64 11.10
N SER A 139 7.34 -5.16 12.28
CA SER A 139 7.70 -4.34 13.44
C SER A 139 8.98 -3.52 13.21
N ALA A 140 10.00 -4.11 12.58
CA ALA A 140 11.23 -3.40 12.26
C ALA A 140 10.99 -2.30 11.21
N MET A 141 10.15 -2.56 10.20
CA MET A 141 9.75 -1.55 9.23
C MET A 141 8.94 -0.42 9.87
N ALA A 142 8.03 -0.73 10.79
CA ALA A 142 7.31 0.30 11.54
C ALA A 142 8.25 1.16 12.40
N ALA A 143 9.28 0.56 13.01
CA ALA A 143 10.30 1.28 13.76
C ALA A 143 11.15 2.20 12.87
N ASP A 144 11.41 1.84 11.61
CA ASP A 144 12.10 2.73 10.67
C ASP A 144 11.29 4.00 10.40
N ILE A 145 9.97 3.85 10.24
CA ILE A 145 9.06 4.98 10.05
C ILE A 145 9.08 5.88 11.29
N LEU A 146 9.10 5.30 12.49
CA LEU A 146 9.21 6.07 13.74
C LEU A 146 10.50 6.90 13.79
N GLU A 147 11.64 6.31 13.41
CA GLU A 147 12.93 7.03 13.37
C GLU A 147 12.91 8.18 12.33
N VAL A 148 12.26 7.99 11.18
CA VAL A 148 12.05 9.07 10.20
C VAL A 148 11.14 10.17 10.77
N LEU A 149 10.08 9.81 11.49
CA LEU A 149 9.20 10.79 12.13
C LEU A 149 9.92 11.59 13.21
N ASP A 150 10.75 10.95 14.02
CA ASP A 150 11.59 11.61 15.02
C ASP A 150 12.58 12.58 14.34
N HIS A 151 13.24 12.17 13.25
CA HIS A 151 14.11 13.03 12.44
C HIS A 151 13.37 14.26 11.89
N LEU A 152 12.12 14.10 11.48
CA LEU A 152 11.28 15.19 10.98
C LEU A 152 10.68 16.06 12.09
N SER A 153 10.91 15.71 13.37
CA SER A 153 10.23 16.30 14.53
C SER A 153 8.71 16.16 14.47
N TRP A 154 8.22 15.12 13.78
CA TRP A 154 6.80 14.78 13.72
C TRP A 154 6.43 13.90 14.91
N THR A 155 6.61 14.45 16.12
CA THR A 155 6.47 13.73 17.39
C THR A 155 5.34 14.17 18.32
N ASP A 156 4.52 15.17 17.98
CA ASP A 156 3.45 15.65 18.86
C ASP A 156 2.33 14.63 19.04
N GLU A 157 1.55 14.83 20.10
CA GLU A 157 0.44 13.93 20.41
C GLU A 157 -0.65 14.06 19.34
N ARG A 158 -1.11 12.90 18.84
CA ARG A 158 -2.27 12.79 17.94
C ARG A 158 -2.19 13.57 16.62
N GLN A 159 -1.04 14.12 16.24
CA GLN A 159 -0.90 14.97 15.05
C GLN A 159 -0.88 14.22 13.71
N LEU A 160 -0.68 12.89 13.72
CA LEU A 160 -0.45 12.10 12.51
C LEU A 160 -1.74 11.46 11.99
N HIS A 161 -1.97 11.60 10.68
CA HIS A 161 -2.90 10.79 9.91
C HIS A 161 -2.10 9.72 9.17
N VAL A 162 -2.43 8.44 9.36
CA VAL A 162 -1.70 7.32 8.75
C VAL A 162 -2.64 6.53 7.86
N CYS A 163 -2.26 6.40 6.60
CA CYS A 163 -2.94 5.59 5.61
C CYS A 163 -2.01 4.50 5.11
N GLY A 164 -2.49 3.25 5.11
CA GLY A 164 -1.76 2.11 4.57
C GLY A 164 -2.65 1.32 3.63
N ILE A 165 -2.10 0.89 2.50
CA ILE A 165 -2.78 -0.02 1.57
C ILE A 165 -1.93 -1.28 1.45
N SER A 166 -2.56 -2.44 1.65
CA SER A 166 -1.91 -3.72 1.38
C SER A 166 -1.94 -3.97 -0.13
N ASN A 167 -0.78 -4.09 -0.76
CA ASN A 167 -0.66 -4.35 -2.20
C ASN A 167 0.07 -5.68 -2.46
N SER A 168 -0.09 -6.24 -3.65
CA SER A 168 0.73 -7.33 -4.17
C SER A 168 1.12 -7.01 -5.62
N THR A 169 2.31 -7.44 -6.04
CA THR A 169 2.85 -7.14 -7.38
C THR A 169 2.53 -8.25 -8.35
N VAL A 170 2.13 -7.93 -9.60
CA VAL A 170 2.14 -8.73 -10.87
C VAL A 170 0.95 -8.34 -11.80
N ALA A 171 1.09 -8.51 -13.12
CA ALA A 171 0.04 -8.17 -14.11
C ALA A 171 -1.19 -9.10 -14.05
N TYR A 172 -0.99 -10.39 -13.74
CA TYR A 172 -2.08 -11.31 -13.35
C TYR A 172 -2.86 -10.80 -12.13
N THR A 173 -2.24 -9.95 -11.31
CA THR A 173 -2.83 -9.38 -10.12
C THR A 173 -3.78 -8.24 -10.40
N ALA A 174 -3.76 -7.58 -11.57
CA ALA A 174 -4.71 -6.49 -11.88
C ALA A 174 -6.16 -6.96 -11.67
N ARG A 175 -6.52 -8.12 -12.23
CA ARG A 175 -7.86 -8.77 -12.09
C ARG A 175 -8.18 -9.26 -10.68
N ASN A 176 -7.17 -9.34 -9.80
CA ASN A 176 -7.31 -9.70 -8.39
C ASN A 176 -7.37 -8.47 -7.48
N LEU A 177 -6.80 -7.35 -7.93
CA LEU A 177 -6.74 -6.08 -7.20
C LEU A 177 -7.91 -5.18 -7.52
N PHE A 178 -8.47 -5.32 -8.72
CA PHE A 178 -9.55 -4.47 -9.24
C PHE A 178 -10.64 -5.31 -9.91
N PRO A 179 -11.89 -4.83 -9.87
CA PRO A 179 -12.98 -5.39 -10.68
C PRO A 179 -12.65 -5.32 -12.16
N ILE A 180 -13.13 -6.29 -12.94
CA ILE A 180 -12.88 -6.32 -14.39
C ILE A 180 -13.54 -5.12 -15.06
N GLU A 181 -14.73 -4.74 -14.60
CA GLU A 181 -15.51 -3.60 -15.09
C GLU A 181 -14.68 -2.32 -14.98
N TRP A 182 -14.05 -2.08 -13.82
CA TRP A 182 -13.21 -0.89 -13.64
C TRP A 182 -11.95 -0.92 -14.52
N LEU A 183 -11.34 -2.10 -14.69
CA LEU A 183 -10.16 -2.26 -15.54
C LEU A 183 -10.44 -1.96 -17.01
N THR A 184 -11.66 -2.25 -17.48
CA THR A 184 -12.11 -1.98 -18.86
C THR A 184 -12.54 -0.54 -19.10
N GLU A 185 -12.90 0.21 -18.05
CA GLU A 185 -13.25 1.61 -18.20
C GLU A 185 -12.07 2.44 -18.71
N PRO A 186 -12.35 3.54 -19.44
CA PRO A 186 -11.34 4.53 -19.78
C PRO A 186 -10.53 4.93 -18.55
N ASP A 187 -9.24 5.15 -18.75
CA ASP A 187 -8.37 5.69 -17.71
C ASP A 187 -8.97 6.99 -17.18
N ASP A 188 -9.35 7.01 -15.91
CA ASP A 188 -10.14 8.09 -15.32
C ASP A 188 -9.32 9.02 -14.43
N VAL A 189 -8.00 8.89 -14.49
CA VAL A 189 -7.08 9.70 -13.70
C VAL A 189 -7.17 11.17 -14.04
N ILE A 190 -7.26 12.01 -13.00
CA ILE A 190 -6.95 13.43 -13.10
C ILE A 190 -5.43 13.56 -13.21
N LEU A 191 -4.96 13.95 -14.40
CA LEU A 191 -3.54 14.09 -14.69
C LEU A 191 -3.05 15.45 -14.18
N PRO A 192 -1.85 15.52 -13.58
CA PRO A 192 -1.26 16.81 -13.29
C PRO A 192 -0.90 17.53 -14.60
N ASP A 193 -1.00 18.84 -14.58
CA ASP A 193 -0.57 19.75 -15.65
C ASP A 193 0.49 20.72 -15.13
N GLU A 194 0.93 21.65 -15.97
CA GLU A 194 1.93 22.66 -15.62
C GLU A 194 1.52 23.60 -14.48
N THR A 195 0.25 23.63 -14.08
CA THR A 195 -0.25 24.49 -13.00
C THR A 195 -0.06 23.86 -11.62
N VAL A 196 0.16 22.54 -11.55
CA VAL A 196 0.36 21.83 -10.28
C VAL A 196 1.73 22.22 -9.69
N PRO A 197 1.78 22.84 -8.49
CA PRO A 197 3.03 23.27 -7.89
C PRO A 197 4.02 22.11 -7.74
N ARG A 198 5.30 22.33 -8.06
CA ARG A 198 6.37 21.31 -7.94
C ARG A 198 6.08 20.00 -8.70
N CYS A 199 5.24 20.03 -9.73
CA CYS A 199 5.14 18.95 -10.71
C CYS A 199 6.01 19.30 -11.93
N ARG A 200 7.04 18.49 -12.18
CA ARG A 200 7.92 18.69 -13.33
C ARG A 200 7.32 18.11 -14.60
N MET A 201 7.78 18.65 -15.71
CA MET A 201 7.45 18.19 -17.06
C MET A 201 7.73 16.69 -17.21
N PRO A 202 6.81 15.92 -17.82
CA PRO A 202 7.04 14.50 -18.08
C PRO A 202 8.19 14.26 -19.06
N ILE A 203 8.68 13.03 -19.09
CA ILE A 203 9.64 12.58 -20.11
C ILE A 203 8.99 12.75 -21.49
N GLY A 204 9.64 13.50 -22.37
CA GLY A 204 9.12 13.81 -23.72
C GLY A 204 8.28 15.08 -23.81
N GLY A 205 8.21 15.89 -22.75
CA GLY A 205 7.51 17.17 -22.76
C GLY A 205 6.05 17.09 -22.31
N TRP A 206 5.46 18.22 -21.93
CA TRP A 206 4.03 18.31 -21.60
C TRP A 206 3.14 17.86 -22.79
N PRO A 207 1.94 17.33 -22.52
CA PRO A 207 1.32 17.05 -21.22
C PRO A 207 1.61 15.63 -20.69
N TYR A 208 1.28 15.34 -19.41
CA TYR A 208 1.09 13.95 -19.00
C TYR A 208 -0.05 13.33 -19.82
N ARG A 209 0.10 12.06 -20.21
CA ARG A 209 -0.85 11.44 -21.14
C ARG A 209 -1.76 10.43 -20.44
N ARG A 210 -2.96 10.31 -21.01
CA ARG A 210 -3.97 9.33 -20.62
C ARG A 210 -3.69 8.01 -21.32
N PHE A 211 -3.93 6.90 -20.65
CA PHE A 211 -3.92 5.58 -21.26
C PHE A 211 -5.32 5.25 -21.81
N GLU A 212 -5.44 4.26 -22.68
CA GLU A 212 -6.76 3.87 -23.21
C GLU A 212 -7.71 3.35 -22.12
N SER A 213 -7.17 2.75 -21.05
CA SER A 213 -7.93 2.13 -19.98
C SER A 213 -7.21 2.20 -18.65
N ASN A 214 -7.97 2.02 -17.57
CA ASN A 214 -7.42 1.86 -16.22
C ASN A 214 -6.44 0.69 -16.12
N TYR A 215 -6.71 -0.41 -16.85
CA TYR A 215 -5.78 -1.53 -16.98
C TYR A 215 -4.44 -1.09 -17.57
N ALA A 216 -4.46 -0.42 -18.73
CA ALA A 216 -3.24 0.00 -19.42
C ALA A 216 -2.38 0.91 -18.54
N ARG A 217 -2.99 1.87 -17.81
CA ARG A 217 -2.27 2.70 -16.83
C ARG A 217 -1.64 1.86 -15.72
N PHE A 218 -2.41 0.96 -15.10
CA PHE A 218 -1.90 0.13 -14.01
C PHE A 218 -0.72 -0.73 -14.48
N ILE A 219 -0.83 -1.35 -15.64
CA ILE A 219 0.23 -2.16 -16.24
C ILE A 219 1.46 -1.30 -16.57
N ALA A 220 1.30 -0.10 -17.12
CA ALA A 220 2.42 0.80 -17.39
C ALA A 220 3.22 1.14 -16.12
N GLN A 221 2.53 1.39 -15.00
CA GLN A 221 3.17 1.64 -13.70
C GLN A 221 3.89 0.39 -13.16
N GLU A 222 3.27 -0.79 -13.27
CA GLU A 222 3.88 -2.05 -12.85
C GLU A 222 5.12 -2.41 -13.69
N ILE A 223 5.09 -2.14 -15.00
CA ILE A 223 6.24 -2.36 -15.89
C ILE A 223 7.36 -1.37 -15.55
N THR A 224 7.03 -0.08 -15.35
CA THR A 224 8.02 0.94 -14.97
C THR A 224 8.76 0.53 -13.70
N LYS A 225 8.03 0.11 -12.66
CA LYS A 225 8.62 -0.47 -11.44
C LYS A 225 9.48 -1.68 -11.72
N LYS A 226 9.03 -2.64 -12.54
CA LYS A 226 9.78 -3.87 -12.82
C LYS A 226 11.05 -3.65 -13.66
N ARG A 227 11.11 -2.56 -14.43
CA ARG A 227 12.30 -2.13 -15.18
C ARG A 227 13.33 -1.44 -14.30
N ASP A 228 12.94 -0.95 -13.13
CA ASP A 228 13.85 -0.42 -12.12
C ASP A 228 14.56 -1.58 -11.40
N HIS A 229 15.62 -2.10 -12.01
CA HIS A 229 16.40 -3.22 -11.48
C HIS A 229 17.20 -2.87 -10.22
N GLU A 230 17.43 -1.58 -9.98
CA GLU A 230 18.10 -1.11 -8.77
C GLU A 230 17.10 -0.98 -7.62
N GLY A 231 15.97 -0.28 -7.82
CA GLY A 231 14.97 -0.05 -6.80
C GLY A 231 14.06 -1.25 -6.52
N PHE A 232 13.73 -2.06 -7.53
CA PHE A 232 12.89 -3.25 -7.38
C PHE A 232 13.73 -4.54 -7.48
N THR A 233 14.31 -4.95 -6.35
CA THR A 233 15.10 -6.19 -6.29
C THR A 233 14.24 -7.40 -5.91
N ARG A 234 14.54 -8.56 -6.51
CA ARG A 234 13.87 -9.84 -6.16
C ARG A 234 14.15 -10.25 -4.72
N SER A 235 15.37 -10.01 -4.23
CA SER A 235 15.78 -10.31 -2.86
C SER A 235 15.01 -9.46 -1.85
N GLY A 236 14.99 -8.13 -2.03
CA GLY A 236 14.24 -7.23 -1.16
C GLY A 236 12.75 -7.52 -1.15
N PHE A 237 12.17 -7.81 -2.32
CA PHE A 237 10.78 -8.28 -2.42
C PHE A 237 10.53 -9.56 -1.63
N LEU A 238 11.37 -10.59 -1.79
CA LEU A 238 11.22 -11.87 -1.09
C LEU A 238 11.35 -11.70 0.43
N LEU A 239 12.28 -10.86 0.90
CA LEU A 239 12.43 -10.57 2.33
C LEU A 239 11.19 -9.87 2.90
N GLN A 240 10.55 -8.97 2.15
CA GLN A 240 9.25 -8.40 2.54
C GLN A 240 8.12 -9.45 2.53
N VAL A 241 8.08 -10.36 1.55
CA VAL A 241 7.10 -11.47 1.53
C VAL A 241 7.21 -12.31 2.80
N ILE A 242 8.44 -12.67 3.17
CA ILE A 242 8.74 -13.44 4.39
C ILE A 242 8.30 -12.66 5.64
N ALA A 243 8.60 -11.36 5.71
CA ALA A 243 8.19 -10.50 6.83
C ALA A 243 6.66 -10.40 6.98
N CYS A 244 5.93 -10.32 5.86
CA CYS A 244 4.47 -10.35 5.84
C CYS A 244 3.93 -11.73 6.25
N GLY A 245 4.52 -12.82 5.74
CA GLY A 245 4.11 -14.19 6.04
C GLY A 245 4.25 -14.58 7.52
N TRP A 246 5.20 -13.97 8.23
CA TRP A 246 5.36 -14.14 9.69
C TRP A 246 4.66 -13.08 10.54
N HIS A 247 4.01 -12.08 9.94
CA HIS A 247 3.26 -11.09 10.70
C HIS A 247 1.99 -11.72 11.28
N TYR A 248 1.75 -11.48 12.56
CA TYR A 248 0.55 -11.94 13.26
C TYR A 248 0.15 -10.97 14.36
N LYS A 249 -1.16 -10.76 14.54
CA LYS A 249 -1.73 -9.95 15.63
C LYS A 249 -2.99 -10.63 16.15
N SER A 250 -2.98 -11.26 17.31
CA SER A 250 -4.19 -11.88 17.89
C SER A 250 -5.37 -10.90 18.02
N ALA A 251 -6.60 -11.42 18.11
CA ALA A 251 -7.80 -10.58 18.31
C ALA A 251 -7.69 -9.67 19.55
N ALA A 252 -7.07 -10.13 20.63
CA ALA A 252 -6.80 -9.32 21.81
C ALA A 252 -5.82 -8.16 21.51
N GLN A 253 -4.77 -8.41 20.73
CA GLN A 253 -3.85 -7.37 20.30
C GLN A 253 -4.51 -6.34 19.38
N LEU A 254 -5.43 -6.77 18.50
CA LEU A 254 -6.21 -5.86 17.65
C LEU A 254 -7.20 -5.01 18.45
N ARG A 255 -7.90 -5.61 19.42
CA ARG A 255 -8.76 -4.85 20.36
C ARG A 255 -7.95 -3.81 21.13
N GLY A 256 -6.84 -4.23 21.72
CA GLY A 256 -5.94 -3.34 22.45
C GLY A 256 -5.38 -2.22 21.56
N LEU A 257 -5.10 -2.50 20.28
CA LEU A 257 -4.72 -1.46 19.31
C LEU A 257 -5.85 -0.45 19.08
N GLY A 258 -7.09 -0.93 18.92
CA GLY A 258 -8.29 -0.10 18.79
C GLY A 258 -8.48 0.83 19.99
N ASP A 259 -8.29 0.31 21.20
CA ASP A 259 -8.44 1.07 22.44
C ASP A 259 -7.33 2.12 22.60
N LYS A 260 -6.07 1.74 22.39
CA LYS A 260 -4.91 2.65 22.50
C LYS A 260 -4.97 3.82 21.52
N ILE A 261 -5.39 3.57 20.28
CA ILE A 261 -5.51 4.61 19.26
C ILE A 261 -6.76 5.47 19.49
N GLY A 262 -7.80 4.88 20.07
CA GLY A 262 -9.15 5.42 20.12
C GLY A 262 -9.93 5.01 18.87
N ARG A 263 -10.88 4.08 19.05
CA ARG A 263 -11.65 3.45 17.96
C ARG A 263 -12.27 4.44 17.00
N GLN A 264 -12.79 5.56 17.51
CA GLN A 264 -13.41 6.64 16.71
C GLN A 264 -12.49 7.28 15.67
N ARG A 265 -11.17 7.09 15.80
CA ARG A 265 -10.16 7.62 14.88
C ARG A 265 -9.76 6.62 13.79
N ILE A 266 -10.32 5.42 13.84
CA ILE A 266 -9.99 4.34 12.91
C ILE A 266 -11.12 4.21 11.89
N LEU A 267 -10.73 4.22 10.62
CA LEU A 267 -11.57 3.82 9.50
C LEU A 267 -10.99 2.55 8.88
N VAL A 268 -11.82 1.54 8.65
CA VAL A 268 -11.47 0.37 7.84
C VAL A 268 -12.31 0.38 6.58
N ILE A 269 -11.68 0.23 5.41
CA ILE A 269 -12.36 0.12 4.12
C ILE A 269 -11.97 -1.24 3.53
N HIS A 270 -12.95 -1.99 3.05
CA HIS A 270 -12.75 -3.28 2.41
C HIS A 270 -13.68 -3.42 1.20
N GLY A 271 -13.20 -4.00 0.10
CA GLY A 271 -13.97 -4.16 -1.13
C GLY A 271 -14.57 -5.56 -1.27
N THR A 272 -15.78 -5.69 -1.84
CA THR A 272 -16.39 -7.02 -2.05
C THR A 272 -15.71 -7.84 -3.15
N GLU A 273 -14.99 -7.18 -4.06
CA GLU A 273 -14.26 -7.78 -5.18
C GLU A 273 -12.75 -7.92 -4.90
N ASP A 274 -12.31 -7.81 -3.64
CA ASP A 274 -10.92 -8.12 -3.27
C ASP A 274 -10.68 -9.64 -3.32
N LYS A 275 -9.94 -10.09 -4.34
CA LYS A 275 -9.64 -11.52 -4.54
C LYS A 275 -8.39 -11.98 -3.81
N ILE A 276 -7.70 -11.09 -3.08
CA ILE A 276 -6.50 -11.43 -2.31
C ILE A 276 -6.83 -11.51 -0.81
N ILE A 277 -7.60 -10.56 -0.28
CA ILE A 277 -8.17 -10.66 1.08
C ILE A 277 -9.67 -10.77 0.90
N SER A 278 -10.23 -11.95 1.13
CA SER A 278 -11.67 -12.13 0.94
C SER A 278 -12.49 -11.36 1.99
N VAL A 279 -13.73 -11.05 1.63
CA VAL A 279 -14.69 -10.29 2.47
C VAL A 279 -14.81 -10.82 3.90
N PRO A 280 -14.88 -12.15 4.16
CA PRO A 280 -14.88 -12.67 5.53
C PRO A 280 -13.66 -12.24 6.35
N HIS A 281 -12.47 -12.18 5.75
CA HIS A 281 -11.25 -11.73 6.43
C HIS A 281 -11.29 -10.22 6.71
N GLY A 282 -11.77 -9.41 5.75
CA GLY A 282 -12.01 -7.99 5.97
C GLY A 282 -12.99 -7.73 7.12
N ARG A 283 -14.09 -8.49 7.16
CA ARG A 283 -15.08 -8.45 8.25
C ARG A 283 -14.49 -8.90 9.58
N LYS A 284 -13.61 -9.92 9.61
CA LYS A 284 -12.94 -10.34 10.83
C LYS A 284 -12.01 -9.28 11.43
N LEU A 285 -11.32 -8.49 10.60
CA LEU A 285 -10.61 -7.33 11.16
C LEU A 285 -11.59 -6.33 11.77
N ILE A 286 -12.67 -5.99 11.06
CA ILE A 286 -13.65 -5.03 11.57
C ILE A 286 -14.21 -5.52 12.91
N GLU A 287 -14.51 -6.81 13.03
CA GLU A 287 -14.97 -7.44 14.27
C GLU A 287 -13.94 -7.34 15.40
N TYR A 288 -12.66 -7.62 15.13
CA TYR A 288 -11.62 -7.61 16.16
C TYR A 288 -11.15 -6.20 16.54
N LEU A 289 -11.03 -5.30 15.56
CA LEU A 289 -10.55 -3.93 15.77
C LEU A 289 -11.66 -3.00 16.27
N GLN A 290 -12.92 -3.29 15.92
CA GLN A 290 -14.13 -2.46 16.12
C GLN A 290 -13.84 -0.97 15.89
N PRO A 291 -13.46 -0.58 14.66
CA PRO A 291 -13.19 0.81 14.32
C PRO A 291 -14.46 1.64 14.45
N GLY A 292 -14.34 2.94 14.72
CA GLY A 292 -15.48 3.85 14.80
C GLY A 292 -16.20 4.02 13.47
N LYS A 293 -15.50 3.75 12.36
CA LYS A 293 -16.12 3.62 11.04
C LYS A 293 -15.55 2.43 10.28
N SER A 294 -16.42 1.68 9.63
CA SER A 294 -16.04 0.63 8.68
C SER A 294 -16.91 0.70 7.44
N LEU A 295 -16.30 0.49 6.28
CA LEU A 295 -16.98 0.46 4.98
C LEU A 295 -16.65 -0.86 4.30
N VAL A 296 -17.66 -1.69 4.06
CA VAL A 296 -17.57 -2.81 3.12
C VAL A 296 -18.25 -2.36 1.84
N VAL A 297 -17.46 -2.16 0.80
CA VAL A 297 -17.85 -1.40 -0.38
C VAL A 297 -18.11 -2.37 -1.53
N ASP A 298 -19.36 -2.38 -1.99
CA ASP A 298 -19.77 -3.28 -3.07
C ASP A 298 -19.13 -2.90 -4.41
N GLY A 299 -18.68 -3.90 -5.17
CA GLY A 299 -18.00 -3.72 -6.45
C GLY A 299 -16.61 -3.06 -6.35
N MET A 300 -16.06 -2.85 -5.16
CA MET A 300 -14.70 -2.33 -4.98
C MET A 300 -13.70 -3.49 -4.87
N GLY A 301 -12.55 -3.37 -5.54
CA GLY A 301 -11.43 -4.30 -5.38
C GLY A 301 -10.57 -4.00 -4.15
N ARG A 302 -9.37 -4.59 -4.11
CA ARG A 302 -8.37 -4.39 -3.06
C ARG A 302 -7.79 -2.98 -3.03
N LYS A 303 -7.49 -2.43 -4.21
CA LYS A 303 -6.83 -1.12 -4.31
C LYS A 303 -7.89 -0.04 -4.37
N PHE A 304 -8.03 0.64 -3.25
CA PHE A 304 -8.81 1.86 -3.14
C PHE A 304 -7.99 3.04 -3.63
N LEU A 305 -8.50 3.75 -4.63
CA LEU A 305 -7.93 5.00 -5.11
C LEU A 305 -8.64 6.09 -4.32
N ALA A 306 -7.97 6.64 -3.31
CA ALA A 306 -8.55 7.56 -2.34
C ALA A 306 -9.05 8.91 -2.88
N LEU A 307 -9.03 9.08 -4.20
CA LEU A 307 -9.39 10.29 -4.92
C LEU A 307 -10.27 9.87 -6.08
N GLU A 308 -11.26 10.72 -6.34
CA GLU A 308 -12.35 10.52 -7.29
C GLU A 308 -11.91 9.76 -8.55
N SER A 309 -12.45 8.54 -8.68
CA SER A 309 -12.40 7.71 -9.86
C SER A 309 -13.85 7.63 -10.35
N PRO A 310 -14.27 8.46 -11.33
CA PRO A 310 -15.64 8.47 -11.83
C PRO A 310 -16.18 7.10 -12.22
N GLY A 311 -15.30 6.16 -12.63
CA GLY A 311 -15.66 4.79 -13.02
C GLY A 311 -15.75 3.78 -11.87
N GLN A 312 -15.33 4.10 -10.63
CA GLN A 312 -15.60 3.21 -9.49
C GLN A 312 -17.05 3.38 -9.02
N LYS A 313 -17.84 2.29 -9.09
CA LYS A 313 -19.25 2.24 -8.66
C LYS A 313 -19.48 2.72 -7.21
N ALA A 314 -18.43 2.73 -6.40
CA ALA A 314 -18.47 3.29 -5.05
C ALA A 314 -17.37 4.34 -4.85
N LYS A 315 -17.81 5.59 -4.66
CA LYS A 315 -16.95 6.72 -4.31
C LYS A 315 -16.77 6.75 -2.80
N VAL A 316 -15.52 6.78 -2.33
CA VAL A 316 -15.21 7.17 -0.95
C VAL A 316 -14.31 8.39 -1.04
N THR A 317 -14.77 9.53 -0.53
CA THR A 317 -13.94 10.73 -0.42
C THR A 317 -13.31 10.75 0.97
N LEU A 318 -11.98 10.77 1.04
CA LEU A 318 -11.28 10.95 2.31
C LEU A 318 -11.17 12.45 2.62
N THR A 319 -12.09 12.98 3.43
CA THR A 319 -11.91 14.29 4.05
C THR A 319 -11.23 14.10 5.41
N LEU A 320 -10.00 14.60 5.56
CA LEU A 320 -9.31 14.61 6.86
C LEU A 320 -9.76 15.86 7.65
N PRO A 321 -10.23 15.73 8.90
CA PRO A 321 -10.63 16.89 9.69
C PRO A 321 -9.41 17.77 10.02
N ALA A 322 -9.59 19.09 9.98
CA ALA A 322 -8.52 20.07 10.15
C ALA A 322 -7.92 20.14 11.57
N ARG A 323 -8.64 19.64 12.61
CA ARG A 323 -8.17 19.49 14.00
C ARG A 323 -8.95 18.39 14.72
N ILE A 324 -8.31 17.70 15.67
CA ILE A 324 -8.96 16.82 16.65
C ILE A 324 -8.99 17.57 18.00
N PRO A 325 -10.12 17.66 18.72
CA PRO A 325 -10.18 18.34 20.01
C PRO A 325 -9.22 17.68 21.01
N SER A 326 -8.44 18.51 21.71
CA SER A 326 -7.52 18.10 22.78
C SER A 326 -8.31 17.48 23.94
N LEU A 327 -8.04 16.21 24.25
CA LEU A 327 -8.50 15.57 25.49
C LEU A 327 -7.26 15.36 26.36
N GLU A 328 -7.16 16.09 27.47
CA GLU A 328 -6.06 15.97 28.42
C GLU A 328 -6.06 14.58 29.07
N LEU A 329 -4.93 13.85 28.99
CA LEU A 329 -4.72 12.57 29.67
C LEU A 329 -3.45 12.62 30.53
N PRO A 330 -3.45 12.00 31.72
CA PRO A 330 -2.35 12.07 32.68
C PRO A 330 -1.05 11.38 32.21
N HIS A 331 0.07 11.86 32.75
CA HIS A 331 1.44 11.81 32.21
C HIS A 331 2.16 10.44 32.16
N SER A 332 1.46 9.31 32.17
CA SER A 332 2.07 7.98 32.22
C SER A 332 1.41 6.98 31.26
N LEU A 333 1.52 7.21 29.94
CA LEU A 333 1.42 6.20 28.88
C LEU A 333 1.69 6.86 27.51
N LYS A 334 2.97 7.12 27.22
CA LYS A 334 3.42 7.60 25.89
C LYS A 334 3.54 6.41 24.93
N GLU A 335 2.44 6.00 24.31
CA GLU A 335 2.46 5.02 23.22
C GLU A 335 1.96 5.64 21.93
N LYS A 336 2.90 5.92 21.01
CA LYS A 336 2.68 6.44 19.66
C LYS A 336 2.63 5.28 18.66
N LEU A 337 1.63 5.29 17.78
CA LEU A 337 1.66 4.92 16.35
C LEU A 337 0.26 4.43 15.91
N LEU A 338 -0.34 5.12 14.93
CA LEU A 338 -1.54 4.70 14.23
C LEU A 338 -1.14 3.68 13.15
N ILE A 339 -1.40 2.39 13.37
CA ILE A 339 -1.07 1.31 12.42
C ILE A 339 -2.37 0.82 11.77
N ARG A 340 -2.50 0.96 10.44
CA ARG A 340 -3.41 0.13 9.62
C ARG A 340 -2.61 -1.03 9.05
N VAL A 341 -2.80 -2.24 9.56
CA VAL A 341 -2.22 -3.47 9.00
C VAL A 341 -3.32 -4.52 8.86
N LEU A 342 -3.38 -5.13 7.69
CA LEU A 342 -4.15 -6.33 7.41
C LEU A 342 -3.30 -7.36 6.68
N GLN A 343 -2.96 -8.43 7.39
CA GLN A 343 -3.17 -9.79 6.89
C GLN A 343 -3.13 -10.77 8.06
N MET A 344 -3.98 -11.80 8.04
CA MET A 344 -3.87 -12.98 8.90
C MET A 344 -4.19 -14.26 8.11
N PRO A 345 -3.47 -15.37 8.35
CA PRO A 345 -3.83 -16.74 7.98
C PRO A 345 -4.26 -17.53 9.25
N ARG A 346 -4.92 -18.69 9.23
CA ARG A 346 -5.45 -19.58 8.19
C ARG A 346 -6.92 -19.89 8.50
#